data_AF-A0A7X7QFM9-F1
#
_entry.id   AF-A0A7X7QFM9-F1
#
_cell.length_a   1.000
_cell.length_b   1.000
_cell.length_c   1.000
_cell.angle_alpha   90.00
_cell.angle_beta   90.00
_cell.angle_gamma   90.00
#
_symmetry.space_group_name_H-M   'P 1'
#
loop_
_entity.id
_entity.type
_entity.pdbx_description
1 polymer ?
#
loop_
_entity_poly.entity_id
_entity_poly.type
_entity_poly.pdbx_seq_one_letter_code
_entity_poly.pdbx_strand_id
1 'polypeptide(L)'
;TTAVQRALETHCSELLMGKNGVDGVYTADPRTDPDATRLDTVTFNEALQRGLRVVDSTAFSLGMDNGLPMRVFGMDESGNVTRALLGEKIGTLVTAG
;
A
#
# COMPACT_ATOMS: atom_id res chain seq x y z
N THR A 1 -3.78 1.69 11.84
CA THR A 1 -2.92 1.09 12.89
C THR A 1 -3.39 -0.29 13.31
N THR A 2 -4.65 -0.46 13.73
CA THR A 2 -5.19 -1.76 14.21
C THR A 2 -5.02 -2.91 13.22
N ALA A 3 -5.23 -2.69 11.92
CA ALA A 3 -5.06 -3.73 10.89
C ALA A 3 -3.62 -4.28 10.83
N VAL A 4 -2.62 -3.40 10.97
CA VAL A 4 -1.20 -3.79 10.99
C VAL A 4 -0.89 -4.61 12.24
N GLN A 5 -1.36 -4.17 13.41
CA GLN A 5 -1.18 -4.92 14.65
C GLN A 5 -1.76 -6.33 14.57
N ARG A 6 -3.01 -6.46 14.08
CA ARG A 6 -3.65 -7.77 13.91
C ARG A 6 -2.91 -8.65 12.92
N ALA A 7 -2.48 -8.10 11.78
CA ALA A 7 -1.71 -8.84 10.80
C ALA A 7 -0.39 -9.38 11.38
N LEU A 8 0.29 -8.60 12.22
CA LEU A 8 1.50 -9.04 12.92
C LEU A 8 1.21 -10.13 13.95
N GLU A 9 0.17 -9.96 14.76
CA GLU A 9 -0.27 -10.95 15.76
C GLU A 9 -0.69 -12.28 15.14
N THR A 10 -1.26 -12.26 13.94
CA THR A 10 -1.70 -13.47 13.21
C THR A 10 -0.66 -13.99 12.21
N HIS A 11 0.55 -13.44 12.21
CA HIS A 11 1.65 -13.84 11.33
C HIS A 11 1.29 -13.81 9.83
N CYS A 12 0.56 -12.77 9.41
CA CYS A 12 0.27 -12.56 8.00
C CYS A 12 1.56 -12.29 7.21
N SER A 13 1.65 -12.85 6.01
CA SER A 13 2.74 -12.60 5.07
C SER A 13 2.64 -11.23 4.38
N GLU A 14 1.44 -10.68 4.27
CA GLU A 14 1.18 -9.42 3.58
C GLU A 14 -0.12 -8.79 4.10
N LEU A 15 -0.16 -7.47 4.14
CA LEU A 15 -1.36 -6.68 4.46
C LEU A 15 -1.99 -6.09 3.19
N LEU A 16 -3.20 -6.55 2.87
CA LEU A 16 -3.99 -6.04 1.75
C LEU A 16 -4.77 -4.78 2.16
N MET A 17 -4.50 -3.65 1.50
CA MET A 17 -5.13 -2.36 1.73
C MET A 17 -5.99 -1.94 0.55
N GLY A 18 -7.28 -2.25 0.64
CA GLY A 18 -8.29 -1.73 -0.30
C GLY A 18 -8.57 -0.24 -0.07
N LYS A 19 -8.56 0.54 -1.15
CA LYS A 19 -8.91 1.97 -1.17
C LYS A 19 -10.07 2.22 -2.14
N ASN A 20 -10.89 3.22 -1.82
CA ASN A 20 -11.96 3.70 -2.71
C ASN A 20 -11.48 4.97 -3.41
N GLY A 21 -11.60 5.02 -4.73
CA GLY A 21 -11.29 6.20 -5.53
C GLY A 21 -9.80 6.47 -5.78
N VAL A 22 -8.93 5.52 -5.42
CA VAL A 22 -7.53 5.42 -5.87
C VAL A 22 -7.17 3.95 -6.01
N ASP A 23 -6.39 3.59 -7.03
CA ASP A 23 -6.01 2.22 -7.35
C ASP A 23 -4.59 1.85 -6.91
N GLY A 24 -3.87 2.74 -6.24
CA GLY A 24 -2.51 2.53 -5.75
C GLY A 24 -1.92 3.76 -5.05
N VAL A 25 -0.60 3.75 -4.88
CA VAL A 25 0.20 4.87 -4.39
C VAL A 25 0.76 5.64 -5.58
N TYR A 26 0.63 6.95 -5.55
CA TYR A 26 1.07 7.86 -6.61
C TYR A 26 2.19 8.77 -6.13
N THR A 27 3.01 9.27 -7.07
CA THR A 27 4.06 10.26 -6.78
C THR A 27 3.51 11.60 -6.27
N ALA A 28 2.29 11.95 -6.68
CA ALA A 28 1.53 13.13 -6.26
C ALA A 28 0.04 12.77 -6.23
N ASP A 29 -0.83 13.68 -5.77
CA ASP A 29 -2.28 13.41 -5.79
C ASP A 29 -2.81 13.51 -7.24
N PRO A 30 -3.28 12.40 -7.85
CA PRO A 30 -3.69 12.36 -9.25
C PRO A 30 -4.94 13.20 -9.55
N ARG A 31 -5.64 13.69 -8.53
CA ARG A 31 -6.78 14.59 -8.70
C ARG A 31 -6.35 16.05 -8.89
N THR A 32 -5.12 16.38 -8.50
CA THR A 32 -4.61 17.76 -8.49
C THR A 32 -3.36 17.94 -9.34
N ASP A 33 -2.60 16.87 -9.54
CA ASP A 33 -1.37 16.86 -10.31
C ASP A 33 -1.55 15.93 -11.52
N PRO A 34 -1.56 16.46 -12.76
CA PRO A 34 -1.69 15.66 -13.97
C PRO A 34 -0.46 14.80 -14.27
N ASP A 35 0.71 15.13 -13.68
CA ASP A 35 1.95 14.36 -13.83
C ASP A 35 2.08 13.24 -12.76
N ALA A 36 1.07 13.09 -11.89
CA ALA A 36 1.02 12.04 -10.88
C ALA A 36 1.08 10.65 -11.53
N THR A 37 2.15 9.92 -11.24
CA THR A 37 2.38 8.58 -11.77
C THR A 37 2.19 7.54 -10.67
N ARG A 38 1.43 6.48 -10.96
CA ARG A 38 1.27 5.35 -10.05
C ARG A 38 2.58 4.57 -9.93
N LEU A 39 2.96 4.23 -8.71
CA LEU A 39 4.13 3.40 -8.44
C LEU A 39 3.70 1.93 -8.37
N ASP A 40 4.36 1.03 -9.08
CA ASP A 40 4.05 -0.41 -8.94
C ASP A 40 4.67 -0.99 -7.67
N THR A 41 5.82 -0.47 -7.25
CA THR A 41 6.51 -0.86 -6.02
C THR A 41 7.18 0.38 -5.41
N VAL A 42 7.17 0.46 -4.08
CA VAL A 42 7.85 1.52 -3.34
C VAL A 42 8.36 0.97 -2.02
N THR A 43 9.55 1.38 -1.58
CA THR A 43 10.02 1.01 -0.24
C THR A 43 9.44 1.94 0.82
N PHE A 44 9.37 1.47 2.08
CA PHE A 44 8.94 2.33 3.20
C PHE A 44 9.80 3.60 3.29
N ASN A 45 11.11 3.48 3.05
CA ASN A 45 12.02 4.62 3.10
C ASN A 45 11.78 5.60 1.95
N GLU A 46 11.56 5.13 0.72
CA GLU A 46 11.23 6.00 -0.41
C GLU A 46 9.89 6.72 -0.21
N ALA A 47 8.88 6.00 0.27
CA ALA A 47 7.58 6.60 0.55
C ALA A 47 7.67 7.66 1.65
N LEU A 48 8.51 7.46 2.68
CA LEU A 48 8.79 8.47 3.71
C LEU A 48 9.54 9.68 3.14
N GLN A 49 10.62 9.44 2.37
CA GLN A 49 11.44 10.50 1.77
C GLN A 49 10.67 11.38 0.79
N ARG A 50 9.77 10.77 0.01
CA ARG A 50 8.91 11.48 -0.95
C ARG A 50 7.62 12.02 -0.31
N GLY A 51 7.39 11.79 0.98
CA GLY A 51 6.19 12.26 1.69
C GLY A 51 4.89 11.65 1.15
N LEU A 52 4.94 10.41 0.62
CA LEU A 52 3.80 9.76 0.00
C LEU A 52 2.75 9.42 1.05
N ARG A 53 1.50 9.85 0.83
CA ARG A 53 0.38 9.59 1.73
C ARG A 53 -0.23 8.21 1.48
N VAL A 54 0.46 7.16 1.92
CA VAL A 54 0.02 5.78 1.76
C VAL A 54 -1.03 5.39 2.81
N VAL A 55 -0.74 5.68 4.08
CA VAL A 55 -1.54 5.29 5.26
C VAL A 55 -1.21 6.22 6.45
N ASP A 56 -1.95 6.07 7.56
CA ASP A 56 -1.58 6.64 8.87
C ASP A 56 -0.11 6.36 9.21
N SER A 57 0.63 7.40 9.60
CA SER A 57 2.08 7.33 9.85
C SER A 57 2.45 6.25 10.87
N THR A 58 1.60 6.02 11.88
CA THR A 58 1.82 4.99 12.91
C THR A 58 1.73 3.58 12.31
N ALA A 59 0.75 3.34 11.45
CA ALA A 59 0.58 2.05 10.77
C ALA A 59 1.76 1.78 9.82
N PHE A 60 2.24 2.82 9.15
CA PHE A 60 3.38 2.75 8.25
C PHE A 60 4.67 2.39 8.99
N SER A 61 5.02 3.12 10.07
CA SER A 61 6.18 2.81 10.89
C SER A 61 6.11 1.41 11.48
N LEU A 62 4.95 0.99 11.99
CA LEU A 62 4.81 -0.35 12.56
C LEU A 62 5.05 -1.46 11.53
N GLY A 63 4.56 -1.28 10.30
CA GLY A 63 4.82 -2.26 9.24
C GLY A 63 6.26 -2.23 8.73
N MET A 64 6.88 -1.04 8.67
CA MET A 64 8.29 -0.88 8.35
C MET A 64 9.18 -1.60 9.38
N ASP A 65 8.96 -1.36 10.67
CA ASP A 65 9.75 -1.92 11.78
C ASP A 65 9.67 -3.45 11.84
N ASN A 66 8.56 -4.02 11.38
CA ASN A 66 8.34 -5.47 11.37
C ASN A 66 8.51 -6.11 9.99
N GLY A 67 8.91 -5.33 8.98
CA GLY A 67 9.08 -5.81 7.61
C GLY A 67 7.81 -6.38 6.98
N LEU A 68 6.62 -5.96 7.43
CA LEU A 68 5.33 -6.46 6.92
C LEU A 68 5.01 -5.79 5.58
N PRO A 69 5.03 -6.51 4.44
CA PRO A 69 4.69 -5.95 3.15
C PRO A 69 3.23 -5.52 3.12
N MET A 70 2.93 -4.44 2.40
CA MET A 70 1.57 -3.92 2.23
C MET A 70 1.25 -3.74 0.77
N ARG A 71 0.05 -4.15 0.34
CA ARG A 71 -0.41 -3.91 -1.03
C ARG A 71 -1.60 -3.00 -1.04
N VAL A 72 -1.43 -1.84 -1.66
CA VAL A 72 -2.46 -0.82 -1.80
C VAL A 72 -3.09 -0.97 -3.17
N PHE A 73 -4.40 -1.20 -3.22
CA PHE A 73 -5.12 -1.37 -4.49
C PHE A 73 -6.53 -0.78 -4.40
N GLY A 74 -7.13 -0.52 -5.57
CA GLY A 74 -8.48 0.03 -5.68
C GLY A 74 -9.55 -1.05 -5.54
N MET A 75 -10.60 -0.74 -4.78
CA MET A 75 -11.77 -1.62 -4.60
C MET A 75 -12.86 -1.40 -5.64
N ASP A 76 -12.71 -0.39 -6.51
CA ASP A 76 -13.72 0.01 -7.48
C ASP A 76 -13.91 -1.01 -8.61
N GLU A 77 -12.89 -1.82 -8.90
CA GLU A 77 -12.92 -2.84 -9.96
C GLU A 77 -13.22 -4.23 -9.37
N SER A 78 -14.25 -4.87 -9.91
CA SER A 78 -14.65 -6.23 -9.50
C SER A 78 -13.53 -7.23 -9.75
N GLY A 79 -13.25 -8.08 -8.75
CA GLY A 79 -12.20 -9.09 -8.83
C GLY A 79 -10.83 -8.64 -8.32
N ASN A 80 -10.61 -7.36 -8.02
CA ASN A 80 -9.30 -6.89 -7.54
C ASN A 80 -8.84 -7.58 -6.25
N VAL A 81 -9.75 -7.89 -5.32
CA VAL A 81 -9.39 -8.65 -4.11
C VAL A 81 -8.83 -10.03 -4.46
N THR A 82 -9.48 -10.75 -5.38
CA THR A 82 -9.02 -12.06 -5.84
C THR A 82 -7.67 -11.95 -6.54
N ARG A 83 -7.48 -10.95 -7.39
CA ARG A 83 -6.22 -10.68 -8.09
C ARG A 83 -5.07 -10.37 -7.13
N ALA A 84 -5.33 -9.59 -6.07
CA ALA A 84 -4.38 -9.34 -4.99
C ALA A 84 -3.96 -10.65 -4.31
N LEU A 85 -4.94 -11.49 -3.96
CA LEU A 85 -4.68 -12.77 -3.29
C LEU A 85 -3.91 -13.77 -4.17
N LEU A 86 -4.10 -13.71 -5.49
CA LEU A 86 -3.36 -14.51 -6.46
C LEU A 86 -1.95 -13.99 -6.73
N GLY A 87 -1.54 -12.86 -6.13
CA GLY A 87 -0.22 -12.26 -6.31
C GLY A 87 -0.05 -11.56 -7.67
N GLU A 88 -1.15 -11.20 -8.33
CA GLU A 88 -1.06 -10.38 -9.55
C GLU A 88 -0.48 -9.00 -9.24
N LYS A 89 0.17 -8.41 -10.25
CA LYS A 89 0.70 -7.04 -10.16
C LYS A 89 -0.44 -6.02 -10.22
N ILE A 90 -1.14 -5.87 -9.10
CA ILE A 90 -2.20 -4.88 -8.94
C ILE A 90 -1.85 -3.84 -7.87
N GLY A 91 -2.20 -2.60 -8.17
CA GLY A 91 -1.91 -1.44 -7.35
C GLY A 91 -0.43 -1.26 -7.06
N THR A 92 -0.08 -1.00 -5.80
CA THR A 92 1.29 -0.73 -5.37
C THR A 92 1.68 -1.66 -4.23
N LEU A 93 2.84 -2.29 -4.38
CA LEU A 93 3.49 -3.04 -3.31
C LEU A 93 4.43 -2.14 -2.51
N VAL A 94 4.23 -2.08 -1.19
CA VAL A 94 5.08 -1.37 -0.23
C VAL A 94 5.90 -2.38 0.57
N THR A 95 7.23 -2.25 0.54
CA THR A 95 8.13 -3.23 1.18
C THR A 95 9.26 -2.56 1.97
N ALA A 96 9.97 -3.31 2.79
CA ALA A 96 11.16 -2.84 3.51
C ALA A 96 12.44 -2.81 2.67
N GLY A 97 12.45 -3.41 1.47
CA GLY A 97 13.62 -3.61 0.63
C GLY A 97 13.92 -5.08 0.38
#